data_AF-A0A522RKT2-F1
#
_entry.id   AF-A0A522RKT2-F1
#
_cell.length_a   1.000
_cell.length_b   1.000
_cell.length_c   1.000
_cell.angle_alpha   90.00
_cell.angle_beta   90.00
_cell.angle_gamma   90.00
#
_symmetry.space_group_name_H-M   'P 1'
#
loop_
_entity.id
_entity.type
_entity.pdbx_description
1 polymer ?
#
loop_
_entity_poly.entity_id
_entity_poly.type
_entity_poly.pdbx_seq_one_letter_code
_entity_poly.pdbx_strand_id
1 'polypeptide(L)' 'PPVESILVEVPDPEGPFGAKGLGEHVLIPTAAAILNAIHHASGARITKVPATPTRVLKAINEVCG' A
#
# COMPACT_ATOMS: atom_id res chain seq x y z
N PRO A 1 2.50 -5.12 -11.56
CA PRO A 1 1.18 -4.70 -12.12
C PRO A 1 1.40 -3.45 -12.98
N PRO A 2 0.50 -3.12 -13.92
CA PRO A 2 0.45 -1.78 -14.49
C PRO A 2 0.37 -0.74 -13.36
N VAL A 3 1.10 0.37 -13.50
CA VAL A 3 1.11 1.46 -12.52
C VAL A 3 0.67 2.74 -13.23
N GLU A 4 -0.36 3.38 -12.69
CA GLU A 4 -0.83 4.69 -13.10
C GLU A 4 -0.38 5.72 -12.05
N SER A 5 0.25 6.80 -12.50
CA SER A 5 0.73 7.88 -11.62
C SER A 5 -0.13 9.12 -11.82
N ILE A 6 -0.71 9.59 -10.72
CA ILE A 6 -1.48 10.85 -10.69
C ILE A 6 -0.61 11.89 -9.95
N LEU A 7 -0.19 12.93 -10.66
CA LEU A 7 0.56 14.04 -10.06
C LEU A 7 -0.42 15.04 -9.46
N VAL A 8 -0.24 15.34 -8.17
CA VAL A 8 -1.03 16.34 -7.44
C VAL A 8 -0.10 17.47 -7.02
N GLU A 9 -0.34 18.66 -7.55
CA GLU A 9 0.48 19.83 -7.28
C GLU A 9 -0.14 20.68 -6.18
N VAL A 10 0.58 20.78 -5.06
CA VAL A 10 0.30 21.73 -3.99
C VAL A 10 1.64 22.37 -3.63
N PRO A 11 1.84 23.68 -3.88
CA PRO A 11 3.13 24.34 -3.63
C PRO A 11 3.59 24.21 -2.18
N ASP A 12 4.89 23.99 -1.99
CA ASP A 12 5.58 24.13 -0.70
C ASP A 12 6.25 25.51 -0.60
N PRO A 13 5.94 26.34 0.41
CA PRO A 13 6.61 27.63 0.57
C PRO A 13 8.13 27.50 0.80
N GLU A 14 8.61 26.37 1.32
CA GLU A 14 10.03 26.12 1.61
C GLU A 14 10.76 25.42 0.45
N GLY A 15 10.01 24.91 -0.54
CA GLY A 15 10.56 24.16 -1.66
C GLY A 15 10.98 25.04 -2.82
N PRO A 16 12.10 24.73 -3.51
CA PRO A 16 12.46 25.45 -4.74
C PRO A 16 11.35 25.27 -5.77
N PHE A 17 10.86 26.38 -6.33
CA PHE A 17 9.73 26.40 -7.27
C PHE A 17 8.45 25.74 -6.72
N GLY A 18 8.28 25.63 -5.41
CA GLY A 18 7.13 24.97 -4.77
C GLY A 18 7.22 23.44 -4.69
N ALA A 19 8.37 22.84 -5.03
CA ALA A 19 8.53 21.38 -5.10
C ALA A 19 8.60 20.69 -3.73
N LYS A 20 8.18 19.43 -3.67
CA LYS A 20 8.23 18.55 -2.48
C LYS A 20 9.00 17.27 -2.79
N GLY A 21 9.62 16.69 -1.76
CA GLY A 21 10.28 15.39 -1.86
C GLY A 21 9.27 14.24 -1.90
N LEU A 22 9.31 13.42 -2.97
CA LEU A 22 8.36 12.31 -3.17
C LEU A 22 8.97 10.90 -3.12
N GLY A 23 10.30 10.78 -3.02
CA GLY A 23 10.98 9.47 -3.13
C GLY A 23 10.51 8.43 -2.11
N GLU A 24 10.32 8.82 -0.85
CA GLU A 24 9.84 7.91 0.20
C GLU A 24 8.31 7.81 0.21
N HIS A 25 7.63 8.94 -0.02
CA HIS A 25 6.17 9.03 0.02
C HIS A 25 5.47 8.09 -0.98
N VAL A 26 6.07 7.83 -2.14
CA VAL A 26 5.52 6.89 -3.12
C VAL A 26 5.69 5.43 -2.69
N LEU A 27 6.69 5.11 -1.86
CA LEU A 27 6.97 3.75 -1.42
C LEU A 27 6.13 3.37 -0.20
N ILE A 28 6.03 4.26 0.80
CA ILE A 28 5.35 4.02 2.09
C ILE A 28 3.95 3.38 1.94
N PRO A 29 3.02 3.90 1.11
CA PRO A 29 1.66 3.38 1.06
C PRO A 29 1.54 2.05 0.29
N THR A 30 2.55 1.66 -0.49
CA THR A 30 2.45 0.51 -1.41
C THR A 30 2.14 -0.79 -0.68
N ALA A 31 2.87 -1.09 0.40
CA ALA A 31 2.63 -2.30 1.18
C ALA A 31 1.23 -2.27 1.82
N ALA A 32 0.86 -1.16 2.47
CA ALA A 32 -0.44 -1.02 3.11
C ALA A 32 -1.61 -1.16 2.12
N ALA A 33 -1.49 -0.59 0.92
CA ALA A 33 -2.50 -0.71 -0.14
C ALA A 33 -2.71 -2.16 -0.55
N ILE A 34 -1.64 -2.93 -0.75
CA ILE A 34 -1.71 -4.37 -1.08
C ILE A 34 -2.37 -5.16 0.05
N LEU A 35 -1.98 -4.93 1.31
CA LEU A 35 -2.56 -5.65 2.45
C LEU A 35 -4.04 -5.31 2.66
N ASN A 36 -4.43 -4.05 2.46
CA ASN A 36 -5.83 -3.63 2.51
C ASN A 36 -6.65 -4.25 1.36
N ALA A 37 -6.07 -4.42 0.17
CA ALA A 37 -6.72 -5.10 -0.94
C ALA A 37 -6.97 -6.59 -0.64
N ILE A 38 -6.02 -7.28 -0.01
CA ILE A 38 -6.20 -8.66 0.45
C ILE A 38 -7.37 -8.73 1.45
N HIS A 39 -7.40 -7.84 2.44
CA HIS A 39 -8.48 -7.78 3.42
C HIS A 39 -9.83 -7.48 2.77
N HIS A 40 -9.88 -6.53 1.84
CA HIS A 40 -11.11 -6.20 1.12
C HIS A 40 -11.64 -7.39 0.31
N ALA A 41 -10.76 -8.15 -0.35
CA ALA A 41 -11.15 -9.27 -1.22
C ALA A 41 -11.53 -10.54 -0.44
N SER A 42 -11.02 -10.74 0.77
CA SER A 42 -11.11 -12.04 1.47
C SER A 42 -11.54 -11.98 2.93
N GLY A 43 -11.64 -10.79 3.53
CA GLY A 43 -11.79 -10.62 4.98
C GLY A 43 -10.52 -10.91 5.79
N ALA A 44 -9.49 -11.54 5.21
CA ALA A 44 -8.26 -11.91 5.89
C ALA A 44 -7.37 -10.69 6.20
N ARG A 45 -6.89 -10.60 7.44
CA ARG A 45 -5.98 -9.51 7.86
C ARG A 45 -4.54 -9.99 7.93
N ILE A 46 -3.67 -9.41 7.12
CA ILE A 46 -2.23 -9.68 7.13
C ILE A 46 -1.51 -8.61 7.97
N THR A 47 -0.87 -9.03 9.06
CA THR A 47 -0.10 -8.14 9.96
C THR A 47 1.41 -8.40 9.92
N LYS A 48 1.84 -9.38 9.12
CA LYS A 48 3.25 -9.76 8.95
C LYS A 48 3.62 -9.83 7.47
N VAL A 49 4.56 -8.99 7.06
CA VAL A 49 5.10 -8.95 5.69
C VAL A 49 6.32 -9.88 5.53
N PRO A 50 6.62 -10.35 4.31
CA PRO A 50 5.80 -10.23 3.08
C PRO A 50 4.51 -11.06 3.15
N ALA A 51 3.49 -10.65 2.40
CA ALA A 51 2.24 -11.39 2.21
C ALA A 51 2.43 -12.60 1.27
N THR A 52 3.17 -13.59 1.74
CA THR A 52 3.43 -14.82 0.96
C THR A 52 2.14 -15.63 0.79
N PRO A 53 2.00 -16.43 -0.28
CA PRO A 53 0.81 -17.27 -0.50
C PRO A 53 0.43 -18.12 0.72
N THR A 54 1.42 -18.71 1.40
CA THR A 54 1.19 -19.50 2.62
C THR A 54 0.59 -18.69 3.76
N ARG A 55 1.04 -17.44 3.97
CA ARG A 55 0.50 -16.56 5.03
C ARG A 55 -0.90 -16.08 4.67
N VAL A 56 -1.12 -15.75 3.40
CA VAL A 56 -2.44 -15.32 2.91
C VAL A 56 -3.44 -16.47 3.03
N LEU A 57 -3.11 -17.67 2.55
CA LEU A 57 -3.97 -18.85 2.66
C LEU A 57 -4.30 -19.18 4.12
N LYS A 58 -3.30 -19.14 5.01
CA LYS A 58 -3.52 -19.34 6.44
C LYS A 58 -4.52 -18.33 7.00
N ALA A 59 -4.33 -17.04 6.73
CA ALA A 59 -5.21 -15.99 7.22
C ALA A 59 -6.64 -16.07 6.65
N ILE A 60 -6.81 -16.52 5.41
CA ILE A 60 -8.14 -16.77 4.82
C ILE A 60 -8.85 -17.91 5.54
N ASN A 61 -8.14 -19.01 5.83
CA ASN A 61 -8.70 -20.14 6.55
C ASN A 61 -9.13 -19.78 7.98
N GLU A 62 -8.46 -18.83 8.63
CA GLU A 62 -8.82 -18.32 9.96
C GLU A 62 -10.13 -17.50 9.96
N VAL A 63 -10.52 -16.92 8.82
CA VAL A 63 -11.75 -16.12 8.68
C VAL A 63 -12.94 -16.96 8.24
N CYS A 64 -12.72 -18.00 7.43
CA CYS A 64 -13.78 -18.89 6.91
C CYS A 64 -14.13 -20.06 7.85
N GLY A 65 -13.35 -20.26 8.92
CA GLY A 65 -13.51 -21.34 9.90
C GLY A 65 -14.52 -21.03 11.00
#